data_AF-A0A0F3IHV6-F1
#
_entry.id   AF-A0A0F3IHV6-F1
#
_cell.length_a   1.000
_cell.length_b   1.000
_cell.length_c   1.000
_cell.angle_alpha   90.00
_cell.angle_beta   90.00
_cell.angle_gamma   90.00
#
_symmetry.space_group_name_H-M   'P 1'
#
loop_
_entity.id
_entity.type
_entity.pdbx_description
1 polymer ?
#
loop_
_entity_poly.entity_id
_entity_poly.type
_entity_poly.pdbx_seq_one_letter_code
_entity_poly.pdbx_strand_id
1 'polypeptide(L)'
;MQILSIFQKRSKLDATIRQTAQARKSEGSVADSLFKGAYQGFAEVMLDDSLRADTLYHWGFALLHQAKTKSDSEAEKLYLDAIKKFEFCMLINPSYLGAAINGGVAYMDLARLKQVAPADELYELALTQFETANAIHKGTASYNLACIYALRNEQEACLNALEFSRDHGSLPDTDEILHDPDMTNVLEQDWFINFIDNLPKKAVPVAKTTTAPTEEPAATEGVSETTETASDESV
;
A
#
# COMPACT_ATOMS: atom_id res chain seq x y z
N MET A 1 26.77 -10.30 -16.51
CA MET A 1 25.40 -10.82 -16.31
C MET A 1 24.33 -10.04 -17.08
N GLN A 2 24.27 -8.71 -17.03
CA GLN A 2 23.18 -7.93 -17.65
C GLN A 2 23.05 -8.05 -19.18
N ILE A 3 24.16 -8.18 -19.92
CA ILE A 3 24.07 -8.35 -21.38
C ILE A 3 23.47 -9.72 -21.75
N LEU A 4 23.81 -10.77 -21.00
CA LEU A 4 23.28 -12.12 -21.20
C LEU A 4 21.76 -12.17 -20.93
N SER A 5 21.28 -11.46 -19.90
CA SER A 5 19.85 -11.38 -19.60
C SER A 5 19.07 -10.61 -20.68
N ILE A 6 19.65 -9.56 -21.29
CA ILE A 6 19.02 -8.85 -22.42
C ILE A 6 18.84 -9.77 -23.63
N PHE A 7 19.87 -10.54 -24.00
CA PHE A 7 19.77 -11.50 -25.12
C PHE A 7 18.73 -12.59 -24.85
N GLN A 8 18.67 -13.11 -23.61
CA GLN A 8 17.66 -14.08 -23.21
C GLN A 8 16.24 -13.51 -23.31
N LYS A 9 16.01 -12.31 -22.75
CA LYS A 9 14.71 -11.62 -22.84
C LYS A 9 14.29 -11.34 -24.27
N ARG A 10 15.23 -10.92 -25.14
CA ARG A 10 14.96 -10.70 -26.57
C ARG A 10 14.60 -12.00 -27.29
N SER A 11 15.36 -13.07 -27.07
CA SER A 11 15.07 -14.38 -27.66
C SER A 11 13.70 -14.92 -27.21
N LYS A 12 13.36 -14.74 -25.92
CA LYS A 12 12.05 -15.10 -25.39
C LYS A 12 10.95 -14.29 -26.06
N LEU A 13 11.11 -12.96 -26.17
CA LEU A 13 10.16 -12.09 -26.87
C LEU A 13 9.90 -12.57 -28.31
N ASP A 14 10.95 -12.87 -29.07
CA ASP A 14 10.82 -13.35 -30.46
C ASP A 14 10.08 -14.70 -30.52
N ALA A 15 10.33 -15.60 -29.57
CA ALA A 15 9.62 -16.87 -29.46
C ALA A 15 8.13 -16.67 -29.11
N THR A 16 7.83 -15.78 -28.16
CA THR A 16 6.47 -15.44 -27.76
C THR A 16 5.68 -14.83 -28.93
N ILE A 17 6.29 -13.93 -29.72
CA ILE A 17 5.68 -13.34 -30.92
C ILE A 17 5.36 -14.43 -31.96
N ARG A 18 6.27 -15.40 -32.18
CA ARG A 18 6.01 -16.54 -33.06
C ARG A 18 4.87 -17.42 -32.54
N GLN A 19 4.80 -17.64 -31.24
CA GLN A 19 3.72 -18.39 -30.61
C GLN A 19 2.36 -17.69 -30.79
N THR A 20 2.29 -16.37 -30.64
CA THR A 20 1.09 -15.58 -30.95
C THR A 20 0.69 -15.71 -32.42
N ALA A 21 1.65 -15.68 -33.35
CA ALA A 21 1.37 -15.86 -34.77
C ALA A 21 0.83 -17.26 -35.10
N GLN A 22 1.30 -18.29 -34.38
CA GLN A 22 0.78 -19.65 -34.49
C GLN A 22 -0.63 -19.78 -33.88
N ALA A 23 -0.88 -19.16 -32.73
CA ALA A 23 -2.19 -19.13 -32.08
C ALA A 23 -3.26 -18.57 -33.02
N ARG A 24 -2.95 -17.47 -33.72
CA ARG A 24 -3.83 -16.82 -34.71
C ARG A 24 -4.18 -17.68 -35.93
N LYS A 25 -3.44 -18.76 -36.18
CA LYS A 25 -3.68 -19.71 -37.27
C LYS A 25 -4.32 -21.02 -36.77
N SER A 26 -4.60 -21.10 -35.48
CA SER A 26 -5.18 -22.26 -34.81
C SER A 26 -6.61 -21.93 -34.37
N GLU A 27 -7.37 -22.94 -33.96
CA GLU A 27 -8.74 -22.77 -33.46
C GLU A 27 -8.98 -23.55 -32.17
N GLY A 28 -10.04 -23.20 -31.45
CA GLY A 28 -10.48 -23.86 -30.23
C GLY A 28 -9.39 -23.95 -29.15
N SER A 29 -9.37 -25.07 -28.43
CA SER A 29 -8.48 -25.28 -27.29
C SER A 29 -6.98 -25.20 -27.62
N VAL A 30 -6.60 -25.46 -28.87
CA VAL A 30 -5.22 -25.33 -29.35
C VAL A 30 -4.83 -23.85 -29.41
N ALA A 31 -5.68 -23.00 -29.99
CA ALA A 31 -5.46 -21.56 -30.02
C ALA A 31 -5.38 -20.99 -28.59
N ASP A 32 -6.31 -21.38 -27.72
CA ASP A 32 -6.38 -20.88 -26.33
C ASP A 32 -5.12 -21.24 -25.54
N SER A 33 -4.61 -22.47 -25.70
CA SER A 33 -3.38 -22.91 -25.05
C SER A 33 -2.16 -22.12 -25.54
N LEU A 34 -2.10 -21.84 -26.84
CA LEU A 34 -1.02 -21.03 -27.43
C LEU A 34 -1.08 -19.57 -26.98
N PHE A 35 -2.28 -18.98 -26.91
CA PHE A 35 -2.46 -17.62 -26.38
C PHE A 35 -2.08 -17.55 -24.91
N LYS A 36 -2.51 -18.51 -24.08
CA LYS A 36 -2.12 -18.58 -22.67
C LYS A 36 -0.60 -18.66 -22.50
N GLY A 37 0.06 -19.51 -23.30
CA GLY A 37 1.53 -19.59 -23.32
C GLY A 37 2.19 -18.29 -23.78
N ALA A 38 1.61 -17.59 -24.76
CA ALA A 38 2.11 -16.30 -25.19
C ALA A 38 1.99 -15.23 -24.08
N TYR A 39 0.88 -15.19 -23.35
CA TYR A 39 0.71 -14.27 -22.22
C TYR A 39 1.75 -14.50 -21.13
N GLN A 40 1.99 -15.76 -20.76
CA GLN A 40 3.07 -16.13 -19.82
C GLN A 40 4.43 -15.71 -20.36
N GLY A 41 4.69 -15.93 -21.66
CA GLY A 41 5.93 -15.52 -22.30
C GLY A 41 6.16 -14.00 -22.29
N PHE A 42 5.12 -13.18 -22.45
CA PHE A 42 5.24 -11.72 -22.34
C PHE A 42 5.48 -11.28 -20.89
N ALA A 43 4.82 -11.90 -19.91
CA ALA A 43 5.06 -11.63 -18.50
C ALA A 43 6.52 -11.94 -18.12
N GLU A 44 7.05 -13.09 -18.51
CA GLU A 44 8.44 -13.49 -18.26
C GLU A 44 9.47 -12.51 -18.89
N VAL A 45 9.16 -11.94 -20.07
CA VAL A 45 10.04 -10.93 -20.69
C VAL A 45 10.13 -9.68 -19.83
N MET A 46 9.01 -9.29 -19.22
CA MET A 46 8.93 -8.07 -18.41
C MET A 46 9.39 -8.27 -16.97
N LEU A 47 9.42 -9.51 -16.46
CA LEU A 47 9.77 -9.85 -15.08
C LEU A 47 11.06 -9.15 -14.61
N ASP A 48 11.04 -8.66 -13.37
CA ASP A 48 12.14 -7.95 -12.69
C ASP A 48 12.60 -6.65 -13.38
N ASP A 49 11.75 -6.04 -14.21
CA ASP A 49 11.96 -4.66 -14.69
C ASP A 49 11.49 -3.68 -13.61
N SER A 50 12.35 -3.43 -12.62
CA SER A 50 12.03 -2.60 -11.45
C SER A 50 11.55 -1.20 -11.83
N LEU A 51 12.21 -0.54 -12.79
CA LEU A 51 11.80 0.80 -13.22
C LEU A 51 10.38 0.81 -13.79
N ARG A 52 10.02 -0.19 -14.60
CA ARG A 52 8.65 -0.32 -15.13
C ARG A 52 7.65 -0.63 -14.02
N ALA A 53 7.99 -1.50 -13.07
CA ALA A 53 7.14 -1.82 -11.93
C ALA A 53 6.88 -0.56 -11.08
N ASP A 54 7.93 0.17 -10.68
CA ASP A 54 7.82 1.40 -9.89
C ASP A 54 6.97 2.46 -10.61
N THR A 55 7.16 2.61 -11.93
CA THR A 55 6.40 3.55 -12.76
C THR A 55 4.90 3.20 -12.75
N LEU A 56 4.57 1.92 -12.94
CA LEU A 56 3.17 1.46 -12.91
C LEU A 56 2.57 1.63 -11.52
N TYR A 57 3.30 1.28 -10.46
CA TYR A 57 2.87 1.47 -9.09
C TYR A 57 2.52 2.95 -8.82
N HIS A 58 3.44 3.87 -9.09
CA HIS A 58 3.20 5.29 -8.82
C HIS A 58 2.09 5.89 -9.69
N TRP A 59 1.92 5.41 -10.92
CA TRP A 59 0.78 5.81 -11.74
C TRP A 59 -0.55 5.29 -11.17
N GLY A 60 -0.61 4.01 -10.79
CA GLY A 60 -1.77 3.44 -10.11
C GLY A 60 -2.12 4.19 -8.82
N PHE A 61 -1.10 4.53 -8.03
CA PHE A 61 -1.24 5.30 -6.80
C PHE A 61 -1.84 6.69 -7.06
N ALA A 62 -1.34 7.41 -8.06
CA ALA A 62 -1.90 8.71 -8.45
C ALA A 62 -3.37 8.60 -8.90
N LEU A 63 -3.71 7.57 -9.69
CA LEU A 63 -5.09 7.32 -10.13
C LEU A 63 -6.02 6.96 -8.96
N LEU A 64 -5.57 6.13 -8.03
CA LEU A 64 -6.31 5.76 -6.83
C LEU A 64 -6.67 7.02 -6.01
N HIS A 65 -5.68 7.88 -5.76
CA HIS A 65 -5.92 9.12 -5.03
C HIS A 65 -6.77 10.11 -5.81
N GLN A 66 -6.66 10.17 -7.15
CA GLN A 66 -7.57 10.96 -7.97
C GLN A 66 -9.00 10.44 -7.87
N ALA A 67 -9.22 9.12 -7.93
CA ALA A 67 -10.53 8.50 -7.84
C ALA A 67 -11.27 8.90 -6.55
N LYS A 68 -10.55 8.96 -5.42
CA LYS A 68 -11.08 9.39 -4.11
C LYS A 68 -11.60 10.83 -4.08
N THR A 69 -11.23 11.67 -5.05
CA THR A 69 -11.71 13.06 -5.17
C THR A 69 -12.92 13.20 -6.09
N LYS A 70 -13.38 12.10 -6.69
CA LYS A 70 -14.43 12.05 -7.71
C LYS A 70 -15.63 11.24 -7.22
N SER A 71 -16.72 11.30 -7.98
CA SER A 71 -17.91 10.47 -7.77
C SER A 71 -18.31 9.74 -9.05
N ASP A 72 -19.27 8.82 -8.90
CA ASP A 72 -19.98 8.18 -9.99
C ASP A 72 -19.03 7.54 -11.04
N SER A 73 -19.35 7.70 -12.32
CA SER A 73 -18.64 7.06 -13.43
C SER A 73 -17.20 7.56 -13.61
N GLU A 74 -16.89 8.79 -13.19
CA GLU A 74 -15.50 9.30 -13.24
C GLU A 74 -14.63 8.58 -12.22
N ALA A 75 -15.12 8.43 -10.98
CA ALA A 75 -14.43 7.66 -9.94
C ALA A 75 -14.26 6.19 -10.34
N GLU A 76 -15.32 5.55 -10.85
CA GLU A 76 -15.29 4.15 -11.27
C GLU A 76 -14.22 3.89 -12.32
N LYS A 77 -14.15 4.74 -13.36
CA LYS A 77 -13.12 4.63 -14.40
C LYS A 77 -11.72 4.75 -13.82
N LEU A 78 -11.50 5.71 -12.92
CA LEU A 78 -10.19 5.92 -12.30
C LEU A 78 -9.78 4.74 -11.42
N TYR A 79 -10.69 4.17 -10.63
CA TYR A 79 -10.43 2.96 -9.85
C TYR A 79 -10.07 1.78 -10.74
N LEU A 80 -10.85 1.52 -11.80
CA LEU A 80 -10.56 0.44 -12.75
C LEU A 80 -9.19 0.63 -13.44
N ASP A 81 -8.83 1.86 -13.76
CA ASP A 81 -7.53 2.14 -14.35
C ASP A 81 -6.39 2.02 -13.34
N ALA A 82 -6.59 2.38 -12.07
CA ALA A 82 -5.63 2.17 -10.98
C ALA A 82 -5.39 0.67 -10.73
N ILE A 83 -6.46 -0.12 -10.61
CA ILE A 83 -6.43 -1.58 -10.45
C ILE A 83 -5.57 -2.22 -11.54
N LYS A 84 -5.81 -1.90 -12.81
CA LYS A 84 -4.99 -2.40 -13.93
C LYS A 84 -3.51 -2.08 -13.76
N LYS A 85 -3.15 -0.88 -13.26
CA LYS A 85 -1.74 -0.50 -13.05
C LYS A 85 -1.10 -1.34 -11.95
N PHE A 86 -1.81 -1.58 -10.84
CA PHE A 86 -1.32 -2.44 -9.77
C PHE A 86 -1.19 -3.89 -10.22
N GLU A 87 -2.16 -4.43 -10.96
CA GLU A 87 -2.09 -5.78 -11.54
C GLU A 87 -0.89 -5.92 -12.51
N PHE A 88 -0.70 -4.97 -13.41
CA PHE A 88 0.47 -4.98 -14.31
C PHE A 88 1.79 -4.80 -13.55
N CYS A 89 1.82 -4.01 -12.48
CA CYS A 89 2.98 -3.92 -11.61
C CYS A 89 3.33 -5.28 -11.00
N MET A 90 2.33 -6.00 -10.47
CA MET A 90 2.52 -7.33 -9.88
C MET A 90 2.83 -8.40 -10.91
N LEU A 91 2.39 -8.25 -12.16
CA LEU A 91 2.81 -9.14 -13.25
C LEU A 91 4.32 -9.02 -13.53
N ILE A 92 4.88 -7.82 -13.36
CA ILE A 92 6.30 -7.51 -13.58
C ILE A 92 7.15 -7.83 -12.34
N ASN A 93 6.62 -7.58 -11.15
CA ASN A 93 7.23 -7.89 -9.87
C ASN A 93 6.16 -8.48 -8.93
N PRO A 94 6.01 -9.80 -8.88
CA PRO A 94 5.01 -10.46 -8.04
C PRO A 94 5.14 -10.17 -6.53
N SER A 95 6.30 -9.71 -6.09
CA SER A 95 6.58 -9.35 -4.69
C SER A 95 6.46 -7.84 -4.42
N TYR A 96 5.80 -7.07 -5.30
CA TYR A 96 5.61 -5.64 -5.12
C TYR A 96 4.55 -5.35 -4.05
N LEU A 97 4.97 -5.26 -2.79
CA LEU A 97 4.10 -5.11 -1.62
C LEU A 97 3.10 -3.96 -1.75
N GLY A 98 3.56 -2.77 -2.16
CA GLY A 98 2.70 -1.60 -2.28
C GLY A 98 1.60 -1.77 -3.32
N ALA A 99 1.84 -2.51 -4.40
CA ALA A 99 0.83 -2.77 -5.44
C ALA A 99 -0.23 -3.76 -4.95
N ALA A 100 0.17 -4.78 -4.18
CA ALA A 100 -0.76 -5.70 -3.56
C ALA A 100 -1.70 -4.97 -2.56
N ILE A 101 -1.15 -4.18 -1.64
CA ILE A 101 -1.96 -3.42 -0.66
C ILE A 101 -2.89 -2.42 -1.37
N ASN A 102 -2.34 -1.56 -2.22
CA ASN A 102 -3.15 -0.51 -2.85
C ASN A 102 -4.12 -1.07 -3.91
N GLY A 103 -3.80 -2.22 -4.51
CA GLY A 103 -4.73 -2.97 -5.36
C GLY A 103 -5.95 -3.43 -4.57
N GLY A 104 -5.75 -4.03 -3.38
CA GLY A 104 -6.84 -4.42 -2.50
C GLY A 104 -7.69 -3.22 -2.04
N VAL A 105 -7.04 -2.11 -1.67
CA VAL A 105 -7.74 -0.86 -1.32
C VAL A 105 -8.56 -0.33 -2.50
N ALA A 106 -8.02 -0.32 -3.72
CA ALA A 106 -8.73 0.14 -4.91
C ALA A 106 -9.98 -0.72 -5.21
N TYR A 107 -9.91 -2.04 -4.99
CA TYR A 107 -11.07 -2.93 -5.11
C TYR A 107 -12.13 -2.64 -4.04
N MET A 108 -11.75 -2.48 -2.77
CA MET A 108 -12.70 -2.12 -1.71
C MET A 108 -13.37 -0.77 -1.98
N ASP A 109 -12.59 0.24 -2.37
CA ASP A 109 -13.12 1.57 -2.68
C ASP A 109 -14.08 1.52 -3.87
N LEU A 110 -13.76 0.74 -4.91
CA LEU A 110 -14.66 0.50 -6.05
C LEU A 110 -15.94 -0.24 -5.62
N ALA A 111 -15.83 -1.22 -4.73
CA ALA A 111 -16.99 -1.94 -4.19
C ALA A 111 -17.93 -0.99 -3.43
N ARG A 112 -17.38 -0.12 -2.58
CA ARG A 112 -18.15 0.91 -1.86
C ARG A 112 -18.79 1.91 -2.82
N LEU A 113 -18.06 2.39 -3.83
CA LEU A 113 -18.60 3.29 -4.85
C LEU A 113 -19.80 2.67 -5.58
N LYS A 114 -19.70 1.39 -5.95
CA LYS A 114 -20.77 0.65 -6.63
C LYS A 114 -21.86 0.15 -5.68
N GLN A 115 -21.71 0.36 -4.38
CA GLN A 115 -22.64 -0.08 -3.33
C GLN A 115 -22.97 -1.57 -3.44
N VAL A 116 -21.99 -2.40 -3.81
CA VAL A 116 -22.18 -3.84 -3.88
C VAL A 116 -22.15 -4.46 -2.49
N ALA A 117 -22.79 -5.62 -2.34
CA ALA A 117 -22.80 -6.33 -1.07
C ALA A 117 -21.38 -6.80 -0.68
N PRO A 118 -21.07 -6.99 0.62
CA PRO A 118 -19.78 -7.51 1.09
C PRO A 118 -19.36 -8.86 0.48
N ALA A 119 -20.32 -9.66 -0.03
CA ALA A 119 -20.08 -10.94 -0.70
C ALA A 119 -19.80 -10.82 -2.21
N ASP A 120 -19.74 -9.60 -2.77
CA ASP A 120 -19.45 -9.36 -4.18
C ASP A 120 -18.00 -9.71 -4.55
N GLU A 121 -17.78 -10.05 -5.82
CA GLU A 121 -16.47 -10.42 -6.38
C GLU A 121 -15.40 -9.34 -6.15
N LEU A 122 -15.77 -8.05 -6.10
CA LEU A 122 -14.81 -6.98 -5.81
C LEU A 122 -14.16 -7.14 -4.41
N TYR A 123 -14.92 -7.59 -3.41
CA TYR A 123 -14.37 -7.88 -2.09
C TYR A 123 -13.52 -9.16 -2.08
N GLU A 124 -13.86 -10.16 -2.89
CA GLU A 124 -13.01 -11.37 -3.07
C GLU A 124 -11.67 -11.04 -3.73
N LEU A 125 -11.68 -10.14 -4.72
CA LEU A 125 -10.47 -9.65 -5.36
C LEU A 125 -9.62 -8.82 -4.39
N ALA A 126 -10.25 -7.99 -3.54
CA ALA A 126 -9.56 -7.29 -2.48
C ALA A 126 -8.90 -8.24 -1.46
N LEU A 127 -9.65 -9.25 -1.00
CA LEU A 127 -9.16 -10.34 -0.14
C LEU A 127 -7.90 -10.99 -0.72
N THR A 128 -7.95 -11.40 -1.99
CA THR A 128 -6.83 -12.04 -2.69
C THR A 128 -5.58 -11.13 -2.72
N GLN A 129 -5.77 -9.83 -2.92
CA GLN A 129 -4.68 -8.86 -2.92
C GLN A 129 -4.05 -8.68 -1.53
N PHE A 130 -4.86 -8.63 -0.47
CA PHE A 130 -4.35 -8.52 0.90
C PHE A 130 -3.69 -9.81 1.39
N GLU A 131 -4.20 -10.98 1.01
CA GLU A 131 -3.54 -12.26 1.23
C GLU A 131 -2.18 -12.31 0.53
N THR A 132 -2.10 -11.81 -0.71
CA THR A 132 -0.83 -11.70 -1.44
C THR A 132 0.14 -10.76 -0.72
N ALA A 133 -0.34 -9.61 -0.24
CA ALA A 133 0.47 -8.68 0.55
C ALA A 133 1.02 -9.35 1.83
N ASN A 134 0.19 -10.09 2.55
CA ASN A 134 0.59 -10.84 3.74
C ASN A 134 1.56 -12.00 3.44
N ALA A 135 1.48 -12.61 2.25
CA ALA A 135 2.45 -13.60 1.80
C ALA A 135 3.83 -12.97 1.49
N ILE A 136 3.85 -11.72 1.02
CA ILE A 136 5.08 -10.96 0.79
C ILE A 136 5.68 -10.47 2.12
N HIS A 137 4.85 -9.87 2.97
CA HIS A 137 5.23 -9.36 4.28
C HIS A 137 4.10 -9.61 5.29
N LYS A 138 4.34 -10.55 6.20
CA LYS A 138 3.33 -11.01 7.16
C LYS A 138 2.72 -9.87 7.96
N GLY A 139 1.39 -9.80 7.95
CA GLY A 139 0.59 -8.93 8.80
C GLY A 139 0.26 -7.58 8.18
N THR A 140 1.06 -7.15 7.20
CA THR A 140 0.99 -5.81 6.58
C THR A 140 -0.37 -5.40 6.04
N ALA A 141 -1.25 -6.36 5.71
CA ALA A 141 -2.61 -6.12 5.20
C ALA A 141 -3.68 -6.83 6.05
N SER A 142 -3.32 -7.39 7.21
CA SER A 142 -4.25 -8.13 8.06
C SER A 142 -5.35 -7.27 8.65
N TYR A 143 -5.10 -5.99 8.91
CA TYR A 143 -6.18 -5.08 9.28
C TYR A 143 -7.20 -4.92 8.14
N ASN A 144 -6.76 -4.78 6.89
CA ASN A 144 -7.67 -4.73 5.74
C ASN A 144 -8.48 -6.02 5.56
N LEU A 145 -7.88 -7.19 5.83
CA LEU A 145 -8.61 -8.46 5.88
C LEU A 145 -9.69 -8.43 6.98
N ALA A 146 -9.35 -7.93 8.17
CA ALA A 146 -10.30 -7.79 9.27
C ALA A 146 -11.50 -6.91 8.89
N CYS A 147 -11.28 -5.80 8.17
CA CYS A 147 -12.34 -4.94 7.65
C CYS A 147 -13.33 -5.71 6.76
N ILE A 148 -12.82 -6.54 5.82
CA ILE A 148 -13.68 -7.35 4.95
C ILE A 148 -14.47 -8.39 5.76
N TYR A 149 -13.82 -9.07 6.70
CA TYR A 149 -14.49 -10.04 7.58
C TYR A 149 -15.55 -9.39 8.49
N ALA A 150 -15.30 -8.17 8.99
CA ALA A 150 -16.26 -7.39 9.75
C ALA A 150 -17.50 -7.03 8.91
N LEU A 151 -17.29 -6.53 7.68
CA LEU A 151 -18.38 -6.26 6.73
C LEU A 151 -19.24 -7.50 6.45
N ARG A 152 -18.62 -8.70 6.46
CA ARG A 152 -19.29 -9.99 6.23
C ARG A 152 -19.88 -10.64 7.48
N ASN A 153 -19.71 -10.05 8.67
CA ASN A 153 -20.06 -10.64 9.96
C ASN A 153 -19.34 -11.98 10.25
N GLU A 154 -18.13 -12.15 9.72
CA GLU A 154 -17.29 -13.33 9.94
C GLU A 154 -16.42 -13.11 11.18
N GLN A 155 -17.03 -13.23 12.37
CA GLN A 155 -16.44 -12.80 13.65
C GLN A 155 -15.09 -13.44 13.97
N GLU A 156 -14.99 -14.77 13.86
CA GLU A 156 -13.74 -15.49 14.16
C GLU A 156 -12.61 -15.09 13.20
N ALA A 157 -12.90 -14.97 11.90
CA ALA A 157 -11.93 -14.54 10.91
C ALA A 157 -11.49 -13.09 11.13
N CYS A 158 -12.43 -12.20 11.48
CA CYS A 158 -12.15 -10.81 11.82
C CYS A 158 -11.22 -10.70 13.03
N LEU A 159 -11.54 -11.38 14.13
CA LEU A 159 -10.69 -11.40 15.33
C LEU A 159 -9.29 -11.94 15.03
N ASN A 160 -9.20 -13.09 14.36
CA ASN A 160 -7.90 -13.67 13.98
C ASN A 160 -7.06 -12.71 13.14
N ALA A 161 -7.68 -11.98 12.21
CA ALA A 161 -6.99 -10.99 11.38
C ALA A 161 -6.54 -9.76 12.18
N LEU A 162 -7.35 -9.27 13.13
CA LEU A 162 -6.99 -8.18 14.04
C LEU A 162 -5.80 -8.57 14.94
N GLU A 163 -5.85 -9.75 15.55
CA GLU A 163 -4.76 -10.27 16.38
C GLU A 163 -3.49 -10.46 15.56
N PHE A 164 -3.60 -11.00 14.35
CA PHE A 164 -2.44 -11.15 13.49
C PHE A 164 -1.84 -9.79 13.09
N SER A 165 -2.66 -8.77 12.83
CA SER A 165 -2.17 -7.41 12.57
C SER A 165 -1.46 -6.81 13.79
N ARG A 166 -2.03 -7.00 14.99
CA ARG A 166 -1.42 -6.60 16.28
C ARG A 166 -0.06 -7.24 16.47
N ASP A 167 0.00 -8.56 16.32
CA ASP A 167 1.20 -9.36 16.62
C ASP A 167 2.35 -9.09 15.64
N HIS A 168 2.05 -8.51 14.47
CA HIS A 168 3.03 -8.10 13.46
C HIS A 168 3.27 -6.58 13.43
N GLY A 169 2.69 -5.80 14.34
CA GLY A 169 2.94 -4.37 14.48
C GLY A 169 2.33 -3.51 13.36
N SER A 170 1.31 -4.01 12.66
CA SER A 170 0.61 -3.33 11.57
C SER A 170 -0.80 -2.85 11.94
N LEU A 171 -1.20 -3.03 13.21
CA LEU A 171 -2.50 -2.59 13.68
C LEU A 171 -2.56 -1.05 13.74
N PRO A 172 -3.64 -0.42 13.21
CA PRO A 172 -3.87 1.01 13.36
C PRO A 172 -4.02 1.45 14.82
N ASP A 173 -3.98 2.76 15.07
CA ASP A 173 -4.27 3.31 16.39
C ASP A 173 -5.73 2.99 16.78
N THR A 174 -6.00 2.77 18.07
CA THR A 174 -7.34 2.37 18.56
C THR A 174 -8.45 3.32 18.10
N ASP A 175 -8.19 4.63 18.10
CA ASP A 175 -9.18 5.62 17.65
C ASP A 175 -9.50 5.46 16.16
N GLU A 176 -8.53 5.08 15.32
CA GLU A 176 -8.76 4.81 13.91
C GLU A 176 -9.64 3.57 13.73
N ILE A 177 -9.38 2.51 14.49
CA ILE A 177 -10.17 1.27 14.44
C ILE A 177 -11.63 1.52 14.85
N LEU A 178 -11.85 2.27 15.95
CA LEU A 178 -13.19 2.52 16.50
C LEU A 178 -14.05 3.41 15.60
N HIS A 179 -13.44 4.21 14.73
CA HIS A 179 -14.13 5.09 13.79
C HIS A 179 -14.11 4.58 12.34
N ASP A 180 -13.56 3.38 12.11
CA ASP A 180 -13.53 2.77 10.78
C ASP A 180 -14.95 2.30 10.39
N PRO A 181 -15.52 2.82 9.28
CA PRO A 181 -16.85 2.43 8.83
C PRO A 181 -17.00 0.92 8.59
N ASP A 182 -15.93 0.24 8.16
CA ASP A 182 -15.97 -1.20 7.88
C ASP A 182 -16.10 -2.04 9.17
N MET A 183 -15.76 -1.45 10.32
CA MET A 183 -15.78 -2.14 11.62
C MET A 183 -17.12 -1.99 12.35
N THR A 184 -18.08 -1.25 11.80
CA THR A 184 -19.37 -0.94 12.44
C THR A 184 -20.10 -2.19 12.94
N ASN A 185 -20.07 -3.30 12.19
CA ASN A 185 -20.76 -4.54 12.54
C ASN A 185 -20.18 -5.24 13.78
N VAL A 186 -18.94 -4.92 14.17
CA VAL A 186 -18.24 -5.61 15.26
C VAL A 186 -18.11 -4.75 16.52
N LEU A 187 -18.36 -3.43 16.47
CA LEU A 187 -18.11 -2.49 17.57
C LEU A 187 -18.80 -2.88 18.89
N GLU A 188 -20.00 -3.47 18.83
CA GLU A 188 -20.79 -3.85 20.01
C GLU A 188 -20.59 -5.31 20.44
N GLN A 189 -19.74 -6.07 19.75
CA GLN A 189 -19.52 -7.48 20.06
C GLN A 189 -18.57 -7.63 21.26
N ASP A 190 -18.92 -8.49 22.22
CA ASP A 190 -18.13 -8.71 23.44
C ASP A 190 -16.67 -9.05 23.14
N TRP A 191 -16.42 -9.86 22.11
CA TRP A 191 -15.06 -10.25 21.70
C TRP A 191 -14.26 -9.05 21.16
N PHE A 192 -14.91 -8.11 20.46
CA PHE A 192 -14.25 -6.96 19.87
C PHE A 192 -13.93 -5.92 20.95
N ILE A 193 -14.88 -5.66 21.84
CA ILE A 193 -14.68 -4.83 23.04
C ILE A 193 -13.51 -5.38 23.87
N ASN A 194 -13.50 -6.70 24.10
CA ASN A 194 -12.41 -7.36 24.81
C ASN A 194 -11.05 -7.22 24.08
N PHE A 195 -11.02 -7.38 22.76
CA PHE A 195 -9.81 -7.18 21.96
C PHE A 195 -9.26 -5.75 22.14
N ILE A 196 -10.11 -4.74 22.01
CA ILE A 196 -9.73 -3.32 22.15
C ILE A 196 -9.24 -3.00 23.58
N ASP A 197 -9.95 -3.46 24.61
CA ASP A 197 -9.59 -3.22 26.01
C ASP A 197 -8.23 -3.81 26.41
N ASN A 198 -7.80 -4.86 25.71
CA ASN A 198 -6.52 -5.53 25.92
C ASN A 198 -5.39 -5.00 25.02
N LEU A 199 -5.63 -3.98 24.19
CA LEU A 199 -4.55 -3.34 23.43
C LEU A 199 -3.60 -2.58 24.36
N PRO A 200 -2.29 -2.58 24.06
CA PRO A 200 -1.33 -1.81 24.82
C PRO A 200 -1.66 -0.32 24.73
N LYS A 201 -1.93 0.32 25.88
CA LYS A 201 -2.20 1.76 25.93
C LYS A 201 -0.96 2.53 25.48
N LYS A 202 -1.12 3.44 24.52
CA LYS A 202 -0.04 4.32 24.03
C LYS A 202 0.58 5.05 25.22
N ALA A 203 1.88 4.88 25.43
CA ALA A 203 2.58 5.60 26.50
C ALA A 203 2.52 7.11 26.21
N VAL A 204 1.88 7.87 27.09
CA VAL A 204 1.93 9.33 27.03
C VAL A 204 3.39 9.73 27.25
N PRO A 205 4.01 10.53 26.36
CA PRO A 205 5.35 11.04 26.61
C PRO A 205 5.29 11.86 27.90
N VAL A 206 5.97 11.40 28.95
CA VAL A 206 6.14 12.21 30.17
C VAL A 206 6.90 13.46 29.75
N ALA A 207 6.20 14.60 29.73
CA ALA A 207 6.81 15.89 29.47
C ALA A 207 7.97 16.06 30.46
N LYS A 208 9.21 16.02 29.96
CA LYS A 208 10.38 16.40 30.76
C LYS A 208 10.16 17.84 31.20
N THR A 209 9.90 18.03 32.47
CA THR A 209 9.82 19.34 33.10
C THR A 209 11.23 19.92 33.04
N THR A 210 11.50 20.75 32.05
CA THR A 210 12.75 21.51 31.98
C THR A 210 12.71 22.53 33.10
N THR A 211 13.31 22.21 34.24
CA THR A 211 13.67 23.20 35.25
C THR A 211 14.68 24.15 34.63
N ALA A 212 14.29 25.42 34.47
CA ALA A 212 15.18 26.48 34.01
C ALA A 212 16.38 26.62 34.97
N PRO A 213 17.61 26.82 34.48
CA PRO A 213 18.74 27.11 35.35
C PRO A 213 18.60 28.52 35.91
N THR A 214 18.85 28.62 37.22
CA THR A 214 18.89 29.85 38.00
C THR A 214 20.10 30.68 37.54
N GLU A 215 19.88 31.93 37.14
CA GLU A 215 20.96 32.89 36.86
C GLU A 215 21.71 33.23 38.15
N GLU A 216 23.02 33.03 38.13
CA GLU A 216 23.98 33.49 39.13
C GLU A 216 24.62 34.80 38.63
N PRO A 217 24.77 35.85 39.45
CA PRO A 217 25.17 37.17 38.97
C PRO A 217 26.68 37.23 38.70
N ALA A 218 27.07 37.73 37.53
CA ALA A 218 28.46 37.96 37.16
C ALA A 218 29.06 39.15 37.94
N ALA A 219 30.21 38.91 38.55
CA ALA A 219 31.03 39.92 39.23
C ALA A 219 31.67 40.87 38.20
N THR A 220 31.63 42.15 38.54
CA THR A 220 32.28 43.25 37.83
C THR A 220 33.78 43.30 38.14
N GLU A 221 34.63 43.25 37.11
CA GLU A 221 35.99 43.79 37.17
C GLU A 221 36.18 44.82 36.05
N GLY A 222 36.76 45.96 36.43
CA GLY A 222 36.84 47.16 35.62
C GLY A 222 38.12 47.30 34.81
N VAL A 223 37.94 48.01 33.70
CA VAL A 223 38.78 49.10 33.15
C VAL A 223 40.28 48.84 32.92
N SER A 224 40.68 48.88 31.65
CA SER A 224 41.71 49.84 31.22
C SER A 224 41.55 50.21 29.74
N GLU A 225 41.39 51.52 29.50
CA GLU A 225 41.43 52.20 28.21
C GLU A 225 42.76 52.00 27.46
N THR A 226 42.69 51.91 26.13
CA THR A 226 43.60 52.64 25.24
C THR A 226 42.84 53.09 24.00
N THR A 227 42.85 54.40 23.79
CA THR A 227 42.36 55.19 22.66
C THR A 227 43.25 55.08 21.41
N GLU A 228 42.67 55.04 20.21
CA GLU A 228 43.10 55.78 18.99
C GLU A 228 42.12 55.48 17.82
N THR A 229 41.22 56.41 17.49
CA THR A 229 41.22 57.34 16.32
C THR A 229 40.84 56.77 14.94
N ALA A 230 39.67 57.26 14.48
CA ALA A 230 39.37 57.82 13.16
C ALA A 230 39.31 56.94 11.88
N SER A 231 38.11 56.97 11.27
CA SER A 231 37.76 57.31 9.85
C SER A 231 36.70 56.33 9.33
N ASP A 232 35.44 56.71 9.17
CA ASP A 232 34.81 57.49 8.08
C ASP A 232 34.28 56.58 6.94
N GLU A 233 33.12 57.01 6.41
CA GLU A 233 32.39 56.59 5.19
C GLU A 233 31.40 55.41 5.21
N SER A 234 30.12 55.80 5.27
CA SER A 234 28.98 55.44 4.39
C SER A 234 29.17 54.32 3.35
N VAL A 235 28.27 53.33 3.32
CA VAL A 235 26.98 53.25 2.60
C VAL A 235 26.26 51.96 3.02
#